data_AF-A0A9D5IXD3-F1
#
_entry.id   AF-A0A9D5IXD3-F1
#
_cell.length_a   1.000
_cell.length_b   1.000
_cell.length_c   1.000
_cell.angle_alpha   90.00
_cell.angle_beta   90.00
_cell.angle_gamma   90.00
#
_symmetry.space_group_name_H-M   'P 1'
#
loop_
_entity.id
_entity.type
_entity.pdbx_description
1 polymer ?
#
loop_
_entity_poly.entity_id
_entity_poly.type
_entity_poly.pdbx_seq_one_letter_code
_entity_poly.pdbx_strand_id
1 'polypeptide(L)'
;MIIADLAVAAASLILGISFFFGKPSLIFVYFILFIIALGETFHKPALQATIPQLVPEGESTKAGGLGQMVSSVCAMAGPMLGALLMSITSLQYIMLVDIVGAILAVSLLSMVKISRNTAIQSERPRIIEDMKQGIRAIRENKLLMRMFFRFL
;
A
#
# COMPACT_ATOMS: atom_id res chain seq x y z
N MET A 1 4.84 -0.13 -5.19
CA MET A 1 4.42 1.09 -4.48
C MET A 1 3.93 2.13 -5.46
N ILE A 2 4.78 2.89 -6.15
CA ILE A 2 4.36 4.01 -7.04
C ILE A 2 3.16 3.68 -7.96
N ILE A 3 3.22 2.59 -8.75
CA ILE A 3 2.11 2.22 -9.66
C ILE A 3 0.82 1.86 -8.90
N ALA A 4 0.95 1.17 -7.77
CA ALA A 4 -0.18 0.81 -6.93
C ALA A 4 -0.80 2.05 -6.28
N ASP A 5 0.04 2.95 -5.75
CA ASP A 5 -0.39 4.21 -5.14
C ASP A 5 -1.09 5.11 -6.17
N LEU A 6 -0.57 5.14 -7.41
CA LEU A 6 -1.18 5.89 -8.51
C LEU A 6 -2.54 5.29 -8.93
N ALA A 7 -2.65 3.95 -8.95
CA ALA A 7 -3.91 3.25 -9.26
C ALA A 7 -4.97 3.50 -8.18
N VAL A 8 -4.57 3.46 -6.90
CA VAL A 8 -5.44 3.80 -5.76
C VAL A 8 -5.87 5.26 -5.86
N ALA A 9 -4.93 6.19 -6.09
CA ALA A 9 -5.23 7.61 -6.23
C ALA A 9 -6.20 7.89 -7.41
N ALA A 10 -6.01 7.23 -8.54
CA ALA A 10 -6.90 7.34 -9.70
C ALA A 10 -8.31 6.81 -9.38
N ALA A 11 -8.41 5.67 -8.70
CA ALA A 11 -9.68 5.11 -8.27
C ALA A 11 -10.40 6.03 -7.26
N SER A 12 -9.69 6.56 -6.26
CA SER A 12 -10.21 7.56 -5.32
C SER A 12 -10.68 8.83 -6.04
N LEU A 13 -9.93 9.31 -7.05
CA LEU A 13 -10.31 10.48 -7.85
C LEU A 13 -11.59 10.24 -8.65
N ILE A 14 -11.72 9.09 -9.31
CA ILE A 14 -12.95 8.72 -10.06
C ILE A 14 -14.16 8.72 -9.12
N LEU A 15 -14.02 8.13 -7.93
CA LEU A 15 -15.10 8.09 -6.95
C LEU A 15 -15.40 9.49 -6.40
N GLY A 16 -14.38 10.30 -6.11
CA GLY A 16 -14.53 11.68 -5.64
C GLY A 16 -15.27 12.56 -6.65
N ILE A 17 -14.88 12.49 -7.93
CA ILE A 17 -15.57 13.20 -9.02
C ILE A 17 -17.03 12.72 -9.12
N SER A 18 -17.28 11.42 -8.99
CA SER A 18 -18.65 10.90 -9.04
C SER A 18 -19.53 11.45 -7.91
N PHE A 19 -18.97 11.77 -6.74
CA PHE A 19 -19.69 12.43 -5.65
C PHE A 19 -19.98 13.91 -5.91
N PHE A 20 -19.22 14.59 -6.79
CA PHE A 20 -19.53 15.97 -7.19
C PHE A 20 -20.72 16.04 -8.15
N PHE A 21 -20.88 15.05 -9.03
CA PHE A 21 -22.01 14.97 -9.98
C PHE A 21 -23.31 14.45 -9.36
N GLY A 22 -23.30 14.08 -8.07
CA GLY A 22 -24.48 13.60 -7.34
C GLY A 22 -24.16 12.43 -6.42
N LYS A 23 -25.15 11.57 -6.17
CA LYS A 23 -24.99 10.37 -5.34
C LYS A 23 -24.67 9.16 -6.24
N PRO A 24 -23.43 8.63 -6.23
CA PRO A 24 -23.12 7.39 -6.95
C PRO A 24 -23.94 6.22 -6.41
N SER A 25 -24.22 5.25 -7.28
CA SER A 25 -24.84 3.98 -6.89
C SER A 25 -23.93 3.22 -5.91
N LEU A 26 -24.51 2.58 -4.90
CA LEU A 26 -23.76 1.78 -3.93
C LEU A 26 -22.91 0.69 -4.58
N ILE A 27 -23.40 0.07 -5.65
CA ILE A 27 -22.67 -0.95 -6.41
C ILE A 27 -21.42 -0.37 -7.05
N PHE A 28 -21.49 0.86 -7.56
CA PHE A 28 -20.34 1.56 -8.11
C PHE A 28 -19.31 1.88 -7.03
N VAL A 29 -19.76 2.35 -5.86
CA VAL A 29 -18.86 2.61 -4.71
C VAL A 29 -18.13 1.33 -4.30
N TYR A 30 -18.84 0.20 -4.16
CA TYR A 30 -18.21 -1.07 -3.81
C TYR A 30 -17.21 -1.56 -4.86
N PHE A 31 -17.52 -1.38 -6.14
CA PHE A 31 -16.61 -1.74 -7.23
C PHE A 31 -15.33 -0.91 -7.19
N ILE A 32 -15.43 0.40 -6.94
CA ILE A 32 -14.23 1.24 -6.79
C ILE A 32 -13.45 0.86 -5.53
N LEU A 33 -14.11 0.62 -4.39
CA LEU A 33 -13.45 0.16 -3.17
C LEU A 33 -12.73 -1.17 -3.37
N PHE A 34 -13.28 -2.06 -4.19
CA PHE A 34 -12.60 -3.30 -4.59
C PHE A 34 -11.30 -3.03 -5.35
N ILE A 35 -11.30 -2.11 -6.32
CA ILE A 35 -10.08 -1.72 -7.05
C ILE A 35 -9.04 -1.10 -6.11
N ILE A 36 -9.47 -0.24 -5.19
CA ILE A 36 -8.61 0.38 -4.18
C ILE A 36 -7.95 -0.70 -3.31
N ALA A 37 -8.74 -1.66 -2.80
CA ALA A 37 -8.23 -2.76 -1.99
C ALA A 37 -7.19 -3.63 -2.73
N LEU A 38 -7.38 -3.86 -4.04
CA LEU A 38 -6.39 -4.55 -4.86
C LEU A 38 -5.06 -3.80 -4.89
N GLY A 39 -5.09 -2.47 -5.06
CA GLY A 39 -3.89 -1.63 -5.02
C GLY A 39 -3.19 -1.65 -3.66
N GLU A 40 -3.94 -1.45 -2.58
CA GLU A 40 -3.45 -1.47 -1.18
C GLU A 40 -2.76 -2.79 -0.82
N THR A 41 -3.24 -3.91 -1.36
CA THR A 41 -2.66 -5.24 -1.09
C THR A 41 -1.19 -5.33 -1.52
N PHE A 42 -0.79 -4.61 -2.58
CA PHE A 42 0.60 -4.58 -3.04
C PHE A 42 1.46 -3.56 -2.30
N HIS A 43 0.87 -2.65 -1.52
CA HIS A 43 1.60 -1.59 -0.84
C HIS A 43 2.49 -2.13 0.28
N LYS A 44 1.91 -2.91 1.20
CA LYS A 44 2.65 -3.53 2.34
C LYS A 44 3.87 -4.36 1.92
N PRO A 45 3.76 -5.37 1.01
CA PRO A 45 4.92 -6.17 0.63
C PRO A 45 5.96 -5.36 -0.15
N ALA A 46 5.54 -4.38 -0.95
CA ALA A 46 6.46 -3.49 -1.64
C ALA A 46 7.25 -2.61 -0.67
N LEU A 47 6.59 -2.06 0.35
CA LEU A 47 7.23 -1.26 1.38
C LEU A 47 8.26 -2.08 2.18
N GLN A 48 7.88 -3.30 2.60
CA GLN A 48 8.78 -4.21 3.32
C GLN A 48 10.00 -4.62 2.49
N ALA A 49 9.86 -4.78 1.17
CA ALA A 49 10.99 -5.08 0.28
C ALA A 49 11.91 -3.86 0.05
N THR A 50 11.36 -2.64 0.17
CA THR A 50 12.06 -1.39 -0.18
C THR A 50 12.81 -0.81 1.03
N ILE A 51 12.26 -0.92 2.25
CA ILE A 51 12.88 -0.38 3.48
C ILE A 51 14.35 -0.83 3.66
N PRO A 52 14.70 -2.13 3.54
CA PRO A 52 16.08 -2.58 3.74
C PRO A 52 17.05 -2.03 2.68
N GLN A 53 16.57 -1.60 1.51
CA GLN A 53 17.40 -1.08 0.42
C GLN A 53 17.70 0.42 0.55
N LEU A 54 16.88 1.14 1.32
CA LEU A 54 17.01 2.59 1.56
C LEU A 54 17.85 2.93 2.79
N VAL A 55 17.99 1.97 3.70
CA VAL A 55 18.54 2.17 5.04
C VAL A 55 19.91 1.49 5.14
N PRO A 56 20.92 2.10 5.78
CA PRO A 56 22.23 1.47 5.97
C PRO A 56 22.15 0.11 6.64
N GLU A 57 23.15 -0.74 6.40
CA GLU A 57 23.23 -2.07 7.01
C GLU A 57 23.12 -1.98 8.54
N GLY A 58 22.25 -2.80 9.14
CA GLY A 58 21.99 -2.83 10.58
C GLY A 58 20.89 -1.89 11.10
N GLU A 59 20.43 -0.91 10.30
CA GLU A 59 19.43 0.08 10.71
C GLU A 59 17.98 -0.29 10.30
N SER A 60 17.77 -1.42 9.61
CA SER A 60 16.45 -1.89 9.14
C SER A 60 15.43 -2.03 10.28
N THR A 61 15.85 -2.48 11.47
CA THR A 61 14.98 -2.61 12.64
C THR A 61 14.52 -1.24 13.16
N LYS A 62 15.40 -0.23 13.16
CA LYS A 62 15.01 1.14 13.57
C LYS A 62 14.03 1.75 12.58
N ALA A 63 14.27 1.56 11.28
CA ALA A 63 13.34 2.00 10.23
C ALA A 63 11.98 1.29 10.33
N GLY A 64 11.96 -0.02 10.59
CA GLY A 64 10.72 -0.75 10.87
C GLY A 64 9.99 -0.24 12.11
N GLY A 65 10.72 0.10 13.18
CA GLY A 65 10.16 0.69 14.40
C GLY A 65 9.52 2.06 14.17
N LEU A 66 10.18 2.94 13.41
CA LEU A 66 9.60 4.23 13.01
C LEU A 66 8.36 4.06 12.13
N GLY A 67 8.40 3.13 11.17
CA GLY A 67 7.24 2.79 10.35
C GLY A 67 6.05 2.30 11.19
N GLN A 68 6.31 1.49 12.22
CA GLN A 68 5.28 1.03 13.15
C GLN A 68 4.70 2.17 13.97
N MET A 69 5.52 3.11 14.45
CA MET A 69 5.04 4.31 15.16
C MET A 69 4.11 5.13 14.27
N VAL A 70 4.52 5.40 13.03
CA VAL A 70 3.69 6.13 12.05
C VAL A 70 2.37 5.39 11.80
N SER A 71 2.42 4.08 11.58
CA SER A 71 1.21 3.28 11.38
C SER A 71 0.27 3.32 12.58
N SER A 72 0.79 3.25 13.80
CA SER A 72 -0.02 3.33 15.02
C SER A 72 -0.66 4.70 15.17
N VAL A 73 0.09 5.77 14.91
CA VAL A 73 -0.45 7.14 14.94
C VAL A 73 -1.55 7.29 13.88
N CYS A 74 -1.32 6.85 12.65
CA CYS A 74 -2.33 6.89 11.58
C CYS A 74 -3.57 6.07 11.91
N ALA A 75 -3.43 4.89 12.52
CA ALA A 75 -4.55 4.04 12.92
C ALA A 75 -5.43 4.68 14.00
N MET A 76 -4.85 5.50 14.88
CA MET A 76 -5.60 6.24 15.92
C MET A 76 -6.14 7.58 15.40
N ALA A 77 -5.27 8.39 14.82
CA ALA A 77 -5.59 9.75 14.39
C ALA A 77 -6.43 9.78 13.09
N GLY A 78 -6.27 8.80 12.20
CA GLY A 78 -6.96 8.75 10.92
C GLY A 78 -8.49 8.76 11.07
N PRO A 79 -9.10 7.79 11.79
CA PRO A 79 -10.54 7.79 12.03
C PRO A 79 -11.04 9.03 12.77
N MET A 80 -10.26 9.53 13.73
CA MET A 80 -10.60 10.71 14.53
C MET A 80 -10.64 11.98 13.68
N LEU A 81 -9.61 12.22 12.87
CA LEU A 81 -9.54 13.35 11.94
C LEU A 81 -10.58 13.21 10.82
N GLY A 82 -10.79 11.99 10.31
CA GLY A 82 -11.82 11.72 9.30
C GLY A 82 -13.24 12.04 9.80
N ALA A 83 -13.58 11.63 11.03
CA ALA A 83 -14.86 11.96 11.66
C ALA A 83 -15.02 13.46 11.91
N LEU A 84 -13.95 14.14 12.37
CA LEU A 84 -13.96 15.58 12.58
C LEU A 84 -14.16 16.33 11.25
N LEU A 85 -13.44 15.95 10.19
CA LEU A 85 -13.61 16.52 8.86
C LEU A 85 -15.01 16.26 8.29
N MET A 86 -15.60 15.08 8.54
CA MET A 86 -16.99 14.79 8.16
C MET A 86 -18.01 15.67 8.89
N SER A 87 -17.71 16.12 10.11
CA SER A 87 -18.60 16.97 10.88
C SER A 87 -18.64 18.41 10.37
N ILE A 88 -17.56 18.90 9.76
CA ILE A 88 -17.42 20.30 9.33
C ILE A 88 -17.45 20.46 7.80
N THR A 89 -17.23 19.39 7.06
CA THR A 89 -17.11 19.39 5.59
C THR A 89 -17.85 18.20 4.96
N SER A 90 -18.22 18.31 3.69
CA SER A 90 -18.85 17.22 2.92
C SER A 90 -17.84 16.17 2.43
N LEU A 91 -18.33 14.95 2.16
CA LEU A 91 -17.54 13.80 1.68
C LEU A 91 -16.64 14.12 0.48
N GLN A 92 -17.12 14.95 -0.45
CA GLN A 92 -16.40 15.40 -1.64
C GLN A 92 -15.04 16.03 -1.29
N TYR A 93 -15.01 16.89 -0.27
CA TYR A 93 -13.78 17.56 0.15
C TYR A 93 -12.83 16.63 0.91
N ILE A 94 -13.36 15.66 1.65
CA ILE A 94 -12.55 14.64 2.31
C ILE A 94 -11.80 13.81 1.26
N MET A 95 -12.48 13.44 0.17
CA MET A 95 -11.85 12.75 -0.95
C MET A 95 -10.78 13.61 -1.64
N LEU A 96 -10.96 14.93 -1.74
CA LEU A 96 -9.91 15.82 -2.23
C LEU A 96 -8.67 15.82 -1.34
N VAL A 97 -8.84 15.81 -0.02
CA VAL A 97 -7.71 15.72 0.93
C VAL A 97 -6.94 14.41 0.71
N ASP A 98 -7.63 13.29 0.51
CA ASP A 98 -7.02 11.99 0.20
C ASP A 98 -6.18 12.05 -1.10
N ILE A 99 -6.74 12.61 -2.17
CA ILE A 99 -6.06 12.76 -3.46
C ILE A 99 -4.81 13.63 -3.34
N VAL A 100 -4.89 14.75 -2.61
CA VAL A 100 -3.73 15.62 -2.35
C VAL A 100 -2.65 14.87 -1.57
N GLY A 101 -3.04 14.07 -0.57
CA GLY A 101 -2.12 13.21 0.19
C GLY A 101 -1.40 12.21 -0.72
N ALA A 102 -2.12 11.54 -1.61
CA ALA A 102 -1.54 10.59 -2.55
C ALA A 102 -0.55 11.25 -3.53
N ILE A 103 -0.89 12.43 -4.06
CA ILE A 103 0.02 13.19 -4.94
C ILE A 103 1.31 13.58 -4.21
N LEU A 104 1.21 14.05 -2.97
CA LEU A 104 2.37 14.37 -2.15
C LEU A 104 3.25 13.14 -1.90
N ALA A 105 2.64 11.99 -1.57
CA ALA A 105 3.38 10.75 -1.34
C ALA A 105 4.11 10.27 -2.60
N VAL A 106 3.43 10.24 -3.76
CA VAL A 106 4.03 9.82 -5.03
C VAL A 106 5.14 10.78 -5.46
N SER A 107 4.96 12.10 -5.27
CA SER A 107 5.97 13.10 -5.58
C SER A 107 7.24 12.91 -4.74
N LEU A 108 7.09 12.77 -3.42
CA LEU A 108 8.20 12.50 -2.52
C LEU A 108 8.94 11.21 -2.89
N LEU A 109 8.19 10.14 -3.16
CA LEU A 109 8.78 8.84 -3.49
C LEU A 109 9.49 8.85 -4.85
N SER A 110 8.99 9.63 -5.81
CA SER A 110 9.62 9.78 -7.13
C SER A 110 10.96 10.52 -7.05
N MET A 111 11.13 11.39 -6.06
CA MET A 111 12.37 12.13 -5.83
C MET A 111 13.42 11.28 -5.07
N VAL A 112 12.97 10.25 -4.35
CA VAL A 112 13.85 9.31 -3.64
C VAL A 112 14.45 8.30 -4.62
N LYS A 113 15.77 8.35 -4.78
CA LYS A 113 16.51 7.43 -5.64
C LYS A 113 16.76 6.12 -4.89
N ILE A 114 15.92 5.12 -5.14
CA ILE A 114 16.14 3.76 -4.63
C ILE A 114 17.34 3.17 -5.38
N SER A 115 18.44 2.93 -4.65
CA SER A 115 19.61 2.24 -5.20
C SER A 115 19.23 0.78 -5.48
N ARG A 116 18.88 0.49 -6.74
CA ARG A 116 18.53 -0.86 -7.16
C ARG A 116 19.81 -1.70 -7.08
N ASN A 117 19.88 -2.61 -6.11
CA ASN A 117 21.01 -3.53 -6.01
C ASN A 117 21.04 -4.36 -7.31
N THR A 118 22.07 -4.17 -8.13
CA THR A 118 22.18 -4.62 -9.52
C THR A 118 22.44 -6.12 -9.66
N ALA A 119 22.52 -6.87 -8.55
CA ALA A 119 22.82 -8.30 -8.53
C ALA A 119 21.72 -9.22 -9.13
N ILE A 120 20.53 -8.70 -9.46
CA ILE A 120 19.39 -9.48 -9.99
C ILE A 120 19.18 -9.28 -11.51
N GLN A 121 20.18 -8.77 -12.25
CA GLN A 121 19.96 -8.31 -13.64
C GLN A 121 20.19 -9.32 -14.78
N SER A 122 20.42 -10.62 -14.54
CA SER A 122 20.71 -11.53 -15.67
C SER A 122 19.52 -12.28 -16.28
N GLU A 123 18.35 -12.34 -15.65
CA GLU A 123 17.20 -13.07 -16.21
C GLU A 123 15.91 -12.24 -16.21
N ARG A 124 15.08 -12.40 -17.25
CA ARG A 124 13.75 -11.80 -17.31
C ARG A 124 12.99 -12.19 -16.04
N PRO A 125 12.38 -11.24 -15.30
CA PRO A 125 11.66 -11.56 -14.08
C PRO A 125 10.50 -12.50 -14.41
N ARG A 126 10.61 -13.78 -14.01
CA ARG A 126 9.57 -14.79 -14.20
C ARG A 126 8.70 -14.85 -12.95
N ILE A 127 8.01 -13.75 -12.68
CA ILE A 127 7.23 -13.52 -11.44
C ILE A 127 6.35 -14.73 -11.08
N ILE A 128 5.67 -15.32 -12.07
CA ILE A 128 4.78 -16.48 -11.85
C ILE A 128 5.58 -17.75 -11.48
N GLU A 129 6.73 -17.97 -12.12
CA GLU A 129 7.60 -19.11 -11.79
C GLU A 129 8.24 -18.94 -10.42
N ASP A 130 8.74 -17.75 -10.10
CA ASP A 130 9.31 -17.41 -8.79
C ASP A 130 8.28 -17.60 -7.67
N MET A 131 7.04 -17.13 -7.91
CA MET A 131 5.94 -17.29 -6.96
C MET A 131 5.56 -18.76 -6.77
N LYS A 132 5.54 -19.55 -7.86
CA LYS A 132 5.28 -21.00 -7.81
C LYS A 132 6.39 -21.76 -7.07
N GLN A 133 7.65 -21.37 -7.28
CA GLN A 133 8.80 -21.93 -6.56
C GLN A 133 8.73 -21.60 -5.07
N GLY A 134 8.42 -20.35 -4.70
CA GLY A 134 8.24 -19.94 -3.31
C GLY A 134 7.14 -20.74 -2.60
N ILE A 135 5.98 -20.91 -3.23
CA ILE A 135 4.88 -21.72 -2.67
C ILE A 135 5.30 -23.19 -2.51
N ARG A 136 6.01 -23.75 -3.49
CA ARG A 136 6.52 -25.12 -3.41
C ARG A 136 7.53 -25.27 -2.25
N ALA A 137 8.46 -24.34 -2.10
CA ALA A 137 9.46 -24.35 -1.04
C ALA A 137 8.84 -24.30 0.36
N ILE A 138 7.81 -23.47 0.57
CA ILE A 138 7.07 -23.42 1.84
C ILE A 138 6.36 -24.75 2.11
N ARG A 139 5.81 -25.40 1.08
CA ARG A 139 5.06 -26.66 1.19
C ARG A 139 5.94 -27.87 1.46
N GLU A 140 7.15 -27.91 0.92
CA GLU A 140 8.11 -29.00 1.13
C GLU A 140 8.69 -28.97 2.56
N ASN A 141 8.78 -27.79 3.16
CA ASN A 141 9.32 -27.63 4.50
C ASN A 141 8.23 -27.84 5.57
N LYS A 142 8.12 -29.09 6.06
CA LYS A 142 7.13 -29.51 7.09
C LYS A 142 7.11 -28.62 8.34
N LEU A 143 8.24 -27.98 8.67
CA LEU A 143 8.39 -27.09 9.83
C LEU A 143 7.75 -25.72 9.57
N LEU A 144 8.00 -25.12 8.41
CA LEU A 144 7.36 -23.86 7.98
C LEU A 144 5.86 -24.05 7.78
N MET A 145 5.43 -25.17 7.18
CA MET A 145 4.02 -25.47 6.99
C MET A 145 3.29 -25.69 8.34
N ARG A 146 3.95 -26.28 9.34
CA ARG A 146 3.40 -26.38 10.72
C ARG A 146 3.31 -25.03 11.41
N MET A 147 4.27 -24.13 11.23
CA MET A 147 4.19 -22.77 11.78
C MET A 147 3.05 -21.97 11.14
N PHE A 148 2.91 -22.08 9.81
CA PHE A 148 1.86 -21.38 9.07
C PHE A 148 0.45 -21.83 9.50
N PHE A 149 0.23 -23.13 9.68
CA PHE A 149 -1.07 -23.68 10.09
C PHE A 149 -1.40 -23.51 11.58
N ARG A 150 -0.42 -23.18 12.43
CA ARG A 150 -0.62 -23.01 13.87
C ARG A 150 -0.92 -21.56 14.26
N PHE A 151 -0.68 -20.61 13.37
CA PHE A 151 -0.92 -19.17 13.56
C PHE A 151 -2.17 -18.64 12.84
N LEU A 152 -2.80 -19.46 12.00
CA LEU A 152 -4.08 -19.18 11.34
C LEU A 152 -5.23 -19.79 12.16
#